data_AF-A0AA96RM18-F1
#
_entry.id   AF-A0AA96RM18-F1
#
_cell.length_a   1.000
_cell.length_b   1.000
_cell.length_c   1.000
_cell.angle_alpha   90.00
_cell.angle_beta   90.00
_cell.angle_gamma   90.00
#
_symmetry.space_group_name_H-M   'P 1'
#
loop_
_entity.id
_entity.type
_entity.pdbx_description
1 polymer ?
#
loop_
_entity_poly.entity_id
_entity_poly.type
_entity_poly.pdbx_seq_one_letter_code
_entity_poly.pdbx_strand_id
1 'polypeptide(L)'
;MQNLPGPLDPPLIQFDAIHVNAISRASGIFIGTNAQIHWTTSAKSNSGLGDVSGEHNLVWNNINTVYDNDIIDAPYTKGDLIIGRV
;
A
#
# COMPACT_ATOMS: atom_id res chain seq x y z
N MET A 1 -8.45 48.62 -9.03
CA MET A 1 -8.88 47.31 -8.53
C MET A 1 -8.02 46.27 -9.23
N GLN A 2 -7.14 45.62 -8.49
CA GLN A 2 -6.25 44.59 -9.02
C GLN A 2 -7.13 43.36 -9.27
N ASN A 3 -7.26 42.92 -10.52
CA ASN A 3 -7.89 41.64 -10.83
C ASN A 3 -6.97 40.56 -10.26
N LEU A 4 -7.22 40.09 -9.04
CA LEU A 4 -6.65 38.82 -8.60
C LEU A 4 -7.21 37.76 -9.55
N PRO A 5 -6.38 37.00 -10.27
CA PRO A 5 -6.88 35.78 -10.89
C PRO A 5 -7.47 34.96 -9.74
N GLY A 6 -8.76 34.62 -9.86
CA GLY A 6 -9.40 33.67 -8.97
C GLY A 6 -8.57 32.38 -8.93
N PRO A 7 -8.77 31.52 -7.92
CA PRO A 7 -8.07 30.23 -7.89
C PRO A 7 -8.20 29.58 -9.27
N LEU A 8 -7.05 29.30 -9.90
CA LEU A 8 -7.01 28.65 -11.22
C LEU A 8 -7.92 27.44 -11.10
N ASP A 9 -8.99 27.42 -11.92
CA ASP A 9 -10.00 26.37 -11.84
C ASP A 9 -9.29 25.01 -11.73
N PRO A 10 -9.68 24.14 -10.78
CA PRO A 10 -9.04 22.84 -10.66
C PRO A 10 -9.05 22.17 -12.04
N PRO A 11 -8.00 21.42 -12.40
CA PRO A 11 -7.95 20.79 -13.71
C PRO A 11 -9.25 19.98 -13.88
N LEU A 12 -9.99 20.27 -14.95
CA LEU A 12 -11.18 19.51 -15.30
C LEU A 12 -10.73 18.08 -15.57
N ILE A 13 -11.02 17.18 -14.63
CA ILE A 13 -10.69 15.77 -14.76
C ILE A 13 -11.96 15.00 -15.00
N GLN A 14 -12.09 14.54 -16.24
CA GLN A 14 -13.20 13.73 -16.68
C GLN A 14 -12.64 12.41 -17.21
N PHE A 15 -13.10 11.32 -16.63
CA PHE A 15 -12.85 9.98 -17.13
C PHE A 15 -14.17 9.37 -17.57
N ASP A 16 -14.10 8.52 -18.59
CA ASP A 16 -15.17 7.56 -18.90
C ASP A 16 -15.23 6.48 -17.80
N ALA A 17 -14.10 5.84 -17.49
CA ALA A 17 -13.97 4.97 -16.32
C ALA A 17 -12.53 4.82 -15.83
N ILE A 18 -12.37 4.44 -14.55
CA ILE A 18 -11.12 3.92 -14.00
C ILE A 18 -11.40 2.50 -13.53
N HIS A 19 -10.85 1.52 -14.26
CA HIS A 19 -11.00 0.11 -13.92
C HIS A 19 -9.75 -0.39 -13.22
N VAL A 20 -9.91 -0.76 -11.96
CA VAL A 20 -8.83 -1.37 -11.17
C VAL A 20 -9.26 -2.78 -10.77
N ASN A 21 -8.65 -3.75 -11.42
CA ASN A 21 -8.94 -5.17 -11.20
C ASN A 21 -8.29 -5.69 -9.91
N ALA A 22 -7.11 -5.17 -9.56
CA ALA A 22 -6.45 -5.45 -8.30
C ALA A 22 -5.47 -4.33 -7.95
N ILE A 23 -5.41 -4.00 -6.66
CA ILE A 23 -4.33 -3.25 -6.02
C ILE A 23 -3.99 -3.96 -4.72
N SER A 24 -2.73 -3.96 -4.32
CA SER A 24 -2.33 -4.56 -3.05
C SER A 24 -1.24 -3.74 -2.39
N ARG A 25 -1.25 -3.78 -1.05
CA ARG A 25 -0.22 -3.27 -0.12
C ARG A 25 0.34 -1.89 -0.47
N ALA A 26 -0.01 -0.89 0.34
CA ALA A 26 0.50 0.48 0.18
C ALA A 26 0.28 1.03 -1.23
N SER A 27 -0.93 0.82 -1.73
CA SER A 27 -1.40 1.25 -3.03
C SER A 27 -2.49 2.29 -2.88
N GLY A 28 -2.60 3.21 -3.84
CA GLY A 28 -3.74 4.11 -3.96
C GLY A 28 -3.85 4.64 -5.38
N ILE A 29 -5.04 5.12 -5.72
CA ILE A 29 -5.34 5.75 -7.00
C ILE A 29 -5.60 7.20 -6.69
N PHE A 30 -4.78 8.09 -7.22
CA PHE A 30 -4.81 9.51 -6.88
C PHE A 30 -5.04 10.34 -8.13
N ILE A 31 -6.06 11.19 -8.06
CA ILE A 31 -6.62 11.93 -9.18
C ILE A 31 -6.79 13.38 -8.73
N GLY A 32 -6.54 14.33 -9.62
CA GLY A 32 -6.60 15.74 -9.28
C GLY A 32 -5.36 16.24 -8.59
N THR A 33 -5.42 17.49 -8.18
CA THR A 33 -4.38 18.11 -7.36
C THR A 33 -4.31 17.38 -6.02
N ASN A 34 -3.23 16.62 -5.82
CA ASN A 34 -3.01 15.88 -4.60
C ASN A 34 -1.56 16.03 -4.12
N ALA A 35 -1.37 15.87 -2.81
CA ALA A 35 -0.07 15.76 -2.17
C ALA A 35 -0.08 14.54 -1.25
N GLN A 36 0.73 13.53 -1.58
CA GLN A 36 0.88 12.33 -0.77
C GLN A 36 2.22 12.39 -0.05
N ILE A 37 2.18 12.69 1.24
CA ILE A 37 3.36 12.90 2.06
C ILE A 37 3.32 11.94 3.24
N HIS A 38 4.49 11.48 3.70
CA HIS A 38 4.67 10.56 4.83
C HIS A 38 4.04 9.17 4.64
N TRP A 39 3.97 8.67 3.40
CA TRP A 39 3.62 7.28 3.14
C TRP A 39 4.69 6.35 3.70
N THR A 40 4.32 5.55 4.69
CA THR A 40 5.19 4.52 5.23
C THR A 40 4.39 3.23 5.37
N THR A 41 4.87 2.18 4.74
CA THR A 41 4.32 0.83 4.93
C THR A 41 5.42 -0.07 5.43
N SER A 42 5.02 -1.04 6.23
CA SER A 42 5.92 -2.07 6.72
C SER A 42 5.07 -3.29 6.93
N ALA A 43 5.46 -4.40 6.34
CA ALA A 43 4.73 -5.63 6.57
C ALA A 43 5.58 -6.82 6.22
N LYS A 44 5.51 -7.80 7.11
CA LYS A 44 6.08 -9.11 6.95
C LYS A 44 4.96 -10.04 6.53
N SER A 45 5.33 -11.05 5.76
CA SER A 45 4.41 -12.10 5.37
C SER A 45 5.17 -13.39 5.37
N ASN A 46 4.58 -14.39 6.02
CA ASN A 46 5.02 -15.76 5.92
C ASN A 46 3.81 -16.53 5.41
N SER A 47 3.97 -17.23 4.30
CA SER A 47 2.88 -18.04 3.76
C SER A 47 3.43 -19.40 3.36
N GLY A 48 2.67 -20.44 3.70
CA GLY A 48 3.02 -21.80 3.34
C GLY A 48 2.75 -22.05 1.87
N LEU A 49 1.45 -22.14 1.52
CA LEU A 49 1.03 -22.31 0.13
C LEU A 49 1.04 -21.00 -0.66
N GLY A 50 0.89 -19.84 -0.01
CA GLY A 50 0.69 -18.58 -0.73
C GLY A 50 -0.72 -18.44 -1.30
N ASP A 51 -0.86 -17.56 -2.29
CA ASP A 51 -2.11 -17.28 -2.97
C ASP A 51 -2.35 -18.22 -4.15
N VAL A 52 -3.60 -18.67 -4.31
CA VAL A 52 -4.08 -19.43 -5.47
C VAL A 52 -5.23 -18.63 -6.06
N SER A 53 -5.10 -18.16 -7.31
CA SER A 53 -6.06 -17.24 -7.92
C SER A 53 -6.26 -17.52 -9.41
N GLY A 54 -7.43 -17.15 -9.92
CA GLY A 54 -7.87 -17.50 -11.28
C GLY A 54 -8.76 -18.75 -11.31
N GLU A 55 -9.18 -19.14 -12.50
CA GLU A 55 -10.11 -20.26 -12.73
C GLU A 55 -9.37 -21.59 -12.88
N HIS A 56 -10.04 -22.70 -12.57
CA HIS A 56 -9.53 -24.08 -12.73
C HIS A 56 -8.26 -24.42 -11.95
N ASN A 57 -8.03 -23.77 -10.81
CA ASN A 57 -6.92 -24.13 -9.92
C ASN A 57 -7.19 -25.44 -9.19
N LEU A 58 -6.25 -26.38 -9.28
CA LEU A 58 -6.25 -27.62 -8.51
C LEU A 58 -4.99 -27.67 -7.64
N VAL A 59 -5.19 -27.69 -6.33
CA VAL A 59 -4.12 -27.90 -5.35
C VAL A 59 -4.42 -29.16 -4.57
N TRP A 60 -3.53 -30.14 -4.63
CA TRP A 60 -3.71 -31.40 -3.91
C TRP A 60 -2.40 -31.90 -3.31
N ASN A 61 -2.51 -32.59 -2.16
CA ASN A 61 -1.41 -33.17 -1.37
C ASN A 61 -0.35 -32.17 -0.91
N ASN A 62 -0.71 -30.89 -0.74
CA ASN A 62 0.24 -29.90 -0.24
C ASN A 62 0.41 -29.98 1.28
N ILE A 63 1.65 -30.06 1.74
CA ILE A 63 2.04 -29.99 3.15
C ILE A 63 3.01 -28.81 3.26
N ASN A 64 2.63 -27.79 4.03
CA ASN A 64 3.47 -26.61 4.25
C ASN A 64 3.81 -26.48 5.72
N THR A 65 5.08 -26.20 6.01
CA THR A 65 5.53 -25.76 7.33
C THR A 65 6.12 -24.39 7.16
N VAL A 66 5.53 -23.41 7.83
CA VAL A 66 6.12 -22.09 7.97
C VAL A 66 6.79 -22.06 9.34
N TYR A 67 8.11 -22.12 9.35
CA TYR A 67 8.90 -22.05 10.56
C TYR A 67 9.65 -20.73 10.61
N ASP A 68 9.26 -19.90 11.55
CA ASP A 68 9.86 -18.59 11.75
C ASP A 68 10.03 -18.37 13.24
N ASN A 69 11.23 -18.70 13.71
CA ASN A 69 11.56 -18.75 15.13
C ASN A 69 12.62 -17.70 15.44
N ASP A 70 12.29 -16.47 15.12
CA ASP A 70 13.07 -15.29 15.46
C ASP A 70 12.74 -14.81 16.89
N ILE A 71 13.73 -14.19 17.54
CA ILE A 71 13.57 -13.61 18.89
C ILE A 71 12.90 -12.23 18.79
N ILE A 72 13.14 -11.50 17.70
CA ILE A 72 12.50 -10.22 17.38
C ILE A 72 12.12 -10.26 15.91
N ASP A 73 10.81 -10.30 15.67
CA ASP A 73 10.24 -10.32 14.34
C ASP A 73 9.88 -8.91 13.86
N ALA A 74 10.23 -8.60 12.61
CA ALA A 74 9.78 -7.41 11.89
C ALA A 74 9.80 -6.10 12.71
N PRO A 75 10.94 -5.70 13.33
CA PRO A 75 10.98 -4.48 14.12
C PRO A 75 10.96 -3.26 13.19
N TYR A 76 9.77 -2.71 12.97
CA TYR A 76 9.60 -1.52 12.14
C TYR A 76 9.80 -0.26 12.96
N THR A 77 10.87 0.47 12.66
CA THR A 77 11.08 1.83 13.19
C THR A 77 10.58 2.82 12.15
N LYS A 78 9.46 3.49 12.46
CA LYS A 78 9.04 4.70 11.74
C LYS A 78 9.87 5.83 12.33
N GLY A 79 10.55 6.62 11.51
CA GLY A 79 11.50 7.65 11.93
C GLY A 79 10.94 8.84 12.71
N ASP A 80 10.05 8.61 13.67
CA ASP A 80 9.69 9.57 14.72
C ASP A 80 10.49 9.19 15.98
N LEU A 81 11.25 10.15 16.50
CA LEU A 81 12.25 10.04 17.57
C LEU A 81 11.93 9.01 18.68
N ILE A 82 12.93 8.21 19.05
CA ILE A 82 13.04 7.69 20.43
C ILE A 82 13.70 8.78 21.28
N ILE A 83 12.90 9.62 21.93
CA ILE A 83 13.38 10.38 23.11
C ILE A 83 13.36 9.41 24.30
N GLY A 84 14.54 8.98 24.75
CA GLY A 84 14.74 8.40 26.09
C GLY A 84 15.21 6.94 26.17
N ARG A 85 16.54 6.74 26.08
CA ARG A 85 17.41 5.66 26.66
C ARG A 85 18.64 5.56 25.74
N VAL A 86 19.87 5.83 26.14
CA VAL A 86 20.57 5.97 27.44
C VAL A 86 21.50 7.17 27.36
#